data_AF-A0A0D1YCM1-F1
#
_entry.id   AF-A0A0D1YCM1-F1
#
_cell.length_a   1.000
_cell.length_b   1.000
_cell.length_c   1.000
_cell.angle_alpha   90.00
_cell.angle_beta   90.00
_cell.angle_gamma   90.00
#
_symmetry.space_group_name_H-M   'P 1'
#
loop_
_entity.id
_entity.type
_entity.pdbx_description
1 polymer ?
#
loop_
_entity_poly.entity_id
_entity_poly.type
_entity_poly.pdbx_seq_one_letter_code
_entity_poly.pdbx_strand_id
1 'polypeptide(L)'
;MAPQVEISIPNTTVSGTSKPYTIYNISLRLPLRSFTVQKRYSDFLALHSGLVDQVGSPPPASLPAKSWFSKTVSNPQLTEERRQALETYLKTINEIDDSRWRTTSVWRTFLNLPSSFASQTSSKAGALHSVITGPAGGGAPITDPVMWLDCHRDMKAQLQDARLSLTNRDQASTPLKQHEASAAAKSSLVKASSMIKALEEGLTNIQKASDEAWGGQKLGEGEIRRRKDLIATAKKDRDGLENLLNAMATKSKLDTAVASMQDTQELMGSKPKASGRVLGKETTETRELDNQGVLQLQKQKMADQDLDVDELRKIVQRQKELGIAINQELEVQNDMLRMVDEDVDRVQGKINIAKRRIGKIS
;
A
#
# COMPACT_ATOMS: atom_id res chain seq x y z
N MET A 1 -21.94 11.73 23.10
CA MET A 1 -20.83 11.81 24.08
C MET A 1 -19.54 11.53 23.35
N ALA A 2 -18.64 12.52 23.29
CA ALA A 2 -17.35 12.36 22.64
C ALA A 2 -16.44 11.42 23.47
N PRO A 3 -15.53 10.67 22.81
CA PRO A 3 -14.69 9.70 23.49
C PRO A 3 -13.73 10.36 24.49
N GLN A 4 -13.60 9.73 25.67
CA GLN A 4 -12.79 10.22 26.79
C GLN A 4 -11.29 9.97 26.53
N VAL A 5 -10.58 10.93 25.92
CA VAL A 5 -9.12 11.02 26.04
C VAL A 5 -8.80 11.89 27.24
N GLU A 6 -7.99 11.37 28.16
CA GLU A 6 -7.38 12.19 29.21
C GLU A 6 -6.09 12.80 28.64
N ILE A 7 -5.98 14.13 28.64
CA ILE A 7 -4.81 14.87 28.14
C ILE A 7 -4.09 15.51 29.33
N SER A 8 -2.78 15.35 29.41
CA SER A 8 -1.92 16.10 30.36
C SER A 8 -0.57 16.43 29.73
N ILE A 9 0.12 17.45 30.24
CA ILE A 9 1.49 17.78 29.81
C ILE A 9 2.42 17.68 31.03
N PRO A 10 2.80 16.47 31.48
CA PRO A 10 3.47 16.28 32.77
C PRO A 10 4.83 16.97 32.89
N ASN A 11 5.57 17.14 31.78
CA ASN A 11 6.90 17.73 31.81
C ASN A 11 7.32 18.30 30.45
N THR A 12 8.47 18.99 30.45
CA THR A 12 9.13 19.54 29.26
C THR A 12 10.57 19.06 29.15
N THR A 13 11.07 18.93 27.93
CA THR A 13 12.48 18.62 27.64
C THR A 13 13.10 19.71 26.76
N VAL A 14 14.42 19.88 26.83
CA VAL A 14 15.15 20.81 25.95
C VAL A 14 15.76 20.00 24.81
N SER A 15 15.58 20.44 23.57
CA SER A 15 16.14 19.77 22.40
C SER A 15 17.68 19.84 22.38
N GLY A 16 18.35 18.74 22.06
CA GLY A 16 19.81 18.67 21.92
C GLY A 16 20.39 19.26 20.62
N THR A 17 19.65 20.13 19.92
CA THR A 17 20.08 20.73 18.64
C THR A 17 20.91 21.99 18.84
N SER A 18 21.68 22.41 17.82
CA SER A 18 22.52 23.63 17.84
C SER A 18 21.75 24.91 18.19
N LYS A 19 20.44 24.94 17.94
CA LYS A 19 19.50 25.95 18.45
C LYS A 19 18.52 25.25 19.39
N PRO A 20 18.70 25.31 20.72
CA PRO A 20 17.83 24.60 21.65
C PRO A 20 16.43 25.24 21.70
N TYR A 21 15.40 24.40 21.78
CA TYR A 21 14.02 24.78 21.97
C TYR A 21 13.35 23.86 22.99
N THR A 22 12.26 24.35 23.59
CA THR A 22 11.47 23.60 24.57
C THR A 22 10.50 22.66 23.84
N ILE A 23 10.51 21.40 24.25
CA ILE A 23 9.60 20.34 23.83
C ILE A 23 8.64 20.06 24.99
N TYR A 24 7.35 20.02 24.69
CA TYR A 24 6.28 19.67 25.62
C TYR A 24 5.93 18.21 25.41
N ASN A 25 6.01 17.40 26.47
CA ASN A 25 5.67 15.98 26.42
C ASN A 25 4.20 15.83 26.81
N ILE A 26 3.33 15.62 25.83
CA ILE A 26 1.88 15.50 25.99
C ILE A 26 1.55 14.02 26.23
N SER A 27 1.05 13.69 27.41
CA SER A 27 0.58 12.35 27.75
C SER A 27 -0.91 12.22 27.40
N LEU A 28 -1.24 11.18 26.63
CA LEU A 28 -2.59 10.86 26.18
C LEU A 28 -2.98 9.50 26.74
N ARG A 29 -4.05 9.45 27.53
CA ARG A 29 -4.63 8.21 28.06
C ARG A 29 -5.98 7.96 27.41
N LEU A 30 -6.07 6.85 26.68
CA LEU A 30 -7.28 6.33 26.08
C LEU A 30 -7.71 5.06 26.85
N PRO A 31 -8.97 4.61 26.72
CA PRO A 31 -9.46 3.42 27.44
C PRO A 31 -8.63 2.15 27.21
N LEU A 32 -8.00 2.02 26.04
CA LEU A 32 -7.25 0.83 25.63
C LEU A 32 -5.74 1.07 25.41
N ARG A 33 -5.26 2.33 25.47
CA ARG A 33 -3.83 2.64 25.29
C ARG A 33 -3.45 3.97 25.93
N SER A 34 -2.20 4.10 26.36
CA SER A 34 -1.59 5.39 26.69
C SER A 34 -0.32 5.60 25.87
N PHE A 35 -0.04 6.84 25.48
CA PHE A 35 1.19 7.20 24.77
C PHE A 35 1.52 8.67 24.94
N THR A 36 2.78 9.03 24.64
CA THR A 36 3.29 10.40 24.76
C THR A 36 3.61 10.98 23.38
N VAL A 37 3.19 12.22 23.14
CA VAL A 37 3.51 12.98 21.92
C VAL A 37 4.38 14.17 22.29
N GLN A 38 5.43 14.39 21.50
CA GLN A 38 6.36 15.50 21.69
C GLN A 38 6.03 16.62 20.71
N LYS A 39 5.76 17.83 21.23
CA LYS A 39 5.45 19.02 20.42
C LYS A 39 6.22 20.23 20.88
N ARG A 40 6.59 21.10 19.96
CA ARG A 40 7.15 22.43 20.28
C ARG A 40 6.04 23.48 20.24
N TYR A 41 6.28 24.64 20.84
CA TYR A 41 5.29 25.72 20.90
C TYR A 41 4.78 26.17 19.51
N SER A 42 5.63 26.18 18.49
CA SER A 42 5.18 26.51 17.13
C SER A 42 4.22 25.50 16.51
N ASP A 43 4.22 24.25 16.99
CA ASP A 43 3.23 23.26 16.55
C ASP A 43 1.85 23.57 17.15
N PHE A 44 1.79 24.13 18.37
CA PHE A 44 0.53 24.60 18.96
C PHE A 44 -0.03 25.81 18.22
N LEU A 45 0.82 26.72 17.75
CA LEU A 45 0.40 27.84 16.89
C LEU A 45 -0.22 27.33 15.58
N ALA A 46 0.43 26.35 14.93
CA ALA A 46 -0.07 25.74 13.71
C ALA A 46 -1.37 24.96 13.94
N LEU A 47 -1.50 24.30 15.10
CA LEU A 47 -2.77 23.69 15.51
C LEU A 47 -3.88 24.73 15.61
N HIS A 48 -3.63 25.84 16.32
CA HIS A 48 -4.65 26.88 16.53
C HIS A 48 -5.08 27.54 15.22
N SER A 49 -4.14 27.90 14.35
CA SER A 49 -4.49 28.42 13.02
C SER A 49 -5.28 27.39 12.21
N GLY A 50 -4.83 26.13 12.19
CA GLY A 50 -5.53 25.07 11.46
C GLY A 50 -6.93 24.75 12.00
N LEU A 51 -7.15 24.91 13.31
CA LEU A 51 -8.48 24.80 13.93
C LEU A 51 -9.39 25.95 13.50
N VAL A 52 -8.88 27.19 13.51
CA VAL A 52 -9.60 28.38 13.05
C VAL A 52 -9.98 28.22 11.57
N ASP A 53 -9.05 27.77 10.74
CA ASP A 53 -9.24 27.62 9.29
C ASP A 53 -10.28 26.54 8.94
N GLN A 54 -10.25 25.39 9.63
CA GLN A 54 -11.17 24.28 9.34
C GLN A 54 -12.58 24.49 9.92
N VAL A 55 -12.69 25.17 11.06
CA VAL A 55 -13.98 25.36 11.76
C VAL A 55 -14.63 26.69 11.41
N GLY A 56 -13.85 27.69 10.98
CA GLY A 56 -14.31 29.05 10.70
C GLY A 56 -14.55 29.90 11.97
N SER A 57 -14.20 29.39 13.16
CA SER A 57 -14.33 30.10 14.43
C SER A 57 -13.17 29.75 15.38
N PRO A 58 -12.69 30.71 16.20
CA PRO A 58 -11.61 30.45 17.14
C PRO A 58 -12.03 29.42 18.20
N PRO A 59 -11.09 28.57 18.66
CA PRO A 59 -11.36 27.67 19.76
C PRO A 59 -11.68 28.45 21.06
N PRO A 60 -12.39 27.82 22.01
CA PRO A 60 -12.87 28.49 23.23
C PRO A 60 -11.75 28.99 24.14
N ALA A 61 -10.58 28.35 24.08
CA ALA A 61 -9.40 28.75 24.81
C ALA A 61 -8.45 29.55 23.90
N SER A 62 -7.88 30.62 24.44
CA SER A 62 -6.81 31.37 23.78
C SER A 62 -5.46 30.68 24.00
N LEU A 63 -4.58 30.74 23.00
CA LEU A 63 -3.21 30.28 23.17
C LEU A 63 -2.41 31.26 24.05
N PRO A 64 -1.52 30.77 24.92
CA PRO A 64 -0.61 31.64 25.66
C PRO A 64 0.26 32.42 24.67
N ALA A 65 0.44 33.71 24.92
CA ALA A 65 1.18 34.59 24.04
C ALA A 65 2.65 34.15 23.84
N LYS A 66 3.20 34.51 22.69
CA LYS A 66 4.65 34.41 22.44
C LYS A 66 5.37 35.27 23.48
N SER A 67 6.38 34.73 24.16
CA SER A 67 7.28 35.53 25.01
C SER A 67 8.35 36.12 24.10
N TRP A 68 8.22 37.39 23.74
CA TRP A 68 9.17 38.08 22.86
C TRP A 68 10.42 38.58 23.59
N PHE A 69 10.36 38.71 24.93
CA PHE A 69 11.41 39.37 25.73
C PHE A 69 12.23 38.43 26.62
N SER A 70 11.91 37.13 26.67
CA SER A 70 12.68 36.14 27.41
C SER A 70 12.62 34.77 26.74
N LYS A 71 13.79 34.18 26.48
CA LYS A 71 13.88 32.80 25.96
C LYS A 71 13.37 31.86 27.05
N THR A 72 12.24 31.19 26.81
CA THR A 72 11.72 30.16 27.74
C THR A 72 12.73 29.06 28.01
N VAL A 73 13.62 28.77 27.06
CA VAL A 73 14.70 27.79 27.21
C VAL A 73 15.64 28.11 28.39
N SER A 74 15.80 29.38 28.77
CA SER A 74 16.68 29.81 29.86
C SER A 74 15.94 30.17 31.16
N ASN A 75 14.61 30.12 31.20
CA ASN A 75 13.82 30.45 32.39
C ASN A 75 12.83 29.32 32.73
N PRO A 76 13.08 28.54 33.80
CA PRO A 76 12.23 27.42 34.19
C PRO A 76 10.83 27.86 34.62
N GLN A 77 10.68 29.03 35.25
CA GLN A 77 9.39 29.53 35.72
C GLN A 77 8.47 29.90 34.54
N LEU A 78 9.01 30.60 33.53
CA LEU A 78 8.24 30.92 32.30
C LEU A 78 7.94 29.67 31.46
N THR A 79 8.80 28.66 31.52
CA THR A 79 8.53 27.37 30.85
C THR A 79 7.39 26.63 31.52
N GLU A 80 7.36 26.60 32.85
CA GLU A 80 6.30 25.96 33.64
C GLU A 80 4.96 26.68 33.48
N GLU A 81 4.94 28.01 33.53
CA GLU A 81 3.75 28.83 33.28
C GLU A 81 3.18 28.54 31.88
N ARG A 82 4.05 28.50 30.85
CA ARG A 82 3.62 28.17 29.50
C ARG A 82 3.15 26.71 29.40
N ARG A 83 3.79 25.76 30.09
CA ARG A 83 3.36 24.35 30.11
C ARG A 83 1.94 24.22 30.66
N GLN A 84 1.65 24.87 31.79
CA GLN A 84 0.33 24.89 32.41
C GLN A 84 -0.71 25.50 31.47
N ALA A 85 -0.41 26.66 30.86
CA ALA A 85 -1.34 27.32 29.94
C ALA A 85 -1.64 26.47 28.68
N LEU A 86 -0.64 25.77 28.13
CA LEU A 86 -0.83 24.86 27.00
C LEU A 86 -1.63 23.61 27.39
N GLU A 87 -1.44 23.10 28.60
CA GLU A 87 -2.24 21.98 29.12
C GLU A 87 -3.71 22.39 29.27
N THR A 88 -3.98 23.55 29.89
CA THR A 88 -5.32 24.11 29.99
C THR A 88 -5.95 24.28 28.62
N TYR A 89 -5.22 24.83 27.65
CA TYR A 89 -5.69 25.00 26.27
C TYR A 89 -6.16 23.67 25.64
N LEU A 90 -5.36 22.60 25.75
CA LEU A 90 -5.75 21.29 25.21
C LEU A 90 -6.91 20.66 25.97
N LYS A 91 -6.93 20.75 27.31
CA LYS A 91 -8.03 20.23 28.14
C LYS A 91 -9.35 20.92 27.81
N THR A 92 -9.36 22.24 27.69
CA THR A 92 -10.58 23.00 27.34
C THR A 92 -11.15 22.59 25.97
N ILE A 93 -10.31 22.39 24.96
CA ILE A 93 -10.77 21.91 23.64
C ILE A 93 -11.26 20.46 23.71
N ASN A 94 -10.68 19.65 24.59
CA ASN A 94 -11.04 18.25 24.77
C ASN A 94 -12.36 18.06 25.53
N GLU A 95 -12.61 18.88 26.55
CA GLU A 95 -13.71 18.77 27.50
C GLU A 95 -14.98 19.52 27.08
N ILE A 96 -14.87 20.53 26.20
CA ILE A 96 -16.04 21.27 25.74
C ILE A 96 -17.07 20.33 25.07
N ASP A 97 -18.36 20.57 25.34
CA ASP A 97 -19.46 19.77 24.78
C ASP A 97 -19.44 19.75 23.24
N ASP A 98 -19.03 20.87 22.66
CA ASP A 98 -18.94 21.05 21.23
C ASP A 98 -17.80 20.22 20.60
N SER A 99 -18.16 19.32 19.69
CA SER A 99 -17.19 18.41 19.07
C SER A 99 -16.46 19.00 17.87
N ARG A 100 -16.86 20.18 17.36
CA ARG A 100 -16.40 20.68 16.05
C ARG A 100 -14.87 20.83 15.92
N TRP A 101 -14.19 21.20 17.00
CA TRP A 101 -12.73 21.31 17.02
C TRP A 101 -12.04 19.94 17.14
N ARG A 102 -12.64 19.00 17.86
CA ARG A 102 -12.10 17.65 18.10
C ARG A 102 -12.21 16.73 16.89
N THR A 103 -13.19 16.97 16.03
CA THR A 103 -13.41 16.19 14.79
C THR A 103 -12.45 16.57 13.66
N THR A 104 -11.79 17.73 13.75
CA THR A 104 -10.84 18.22 12.74
C THR A 104 -9.65 17.28 12.52
N SER A 105 -9.11 17.27 11.31
CA SER A 105 -7.91 16.49 11.01
C SER A 105 -6.64 17.08 11.63
N VAL A 106 -6.63 18.41 11.87
CA VAL A 106 -5.51 19.11 12.52
C VAL A 106 -5.38 18.68 13.98
N TRP A 107 -6.49 18.60 14.72
CA TRP A 107 -6.50 18.11 16.10
C TRP A 107 -5.93 16.69 16.22
N ARG A 108 -6.38 15.79 15.34
CA ARG A 108 -5.95 14.40 15.32
C ARG A 108 -4.47 14.24 14.99
N THR A 109 -4.01 14.93 13.94
CA THR A 109 -2.59 14.93 13.53
C THR A 109 -1.70 15.52 14.62
N PHE A 110 -2.16 16.58 15.29
CA PHE A 110 -1.41 17.16 16.39
C PHE A 110 -1.27 16.17 17.56
N LEU A 111 -2.33 15.50 17.97
CA LEU A 111 -2.30 14.55 19.07
C LEU A 111 -1.86 13.12 18.67
N ASN A 112 -1.47 12.90 17.41
CA ASN A 112 -1.21 11.56 16.85
C ASN A 112 -2.33 10.54 17.20
N LEU A 113 -3.58 11.00 17.23
CA LEU A 113 -4.70 10.14 17.61
C LEU A 113 -4.99 9.12 16.49
N PRO A 114 -5.25 7.84 16.83
CA PRO A 114 -5.68 6.85 15.86
C PRO A 114 -6.95 7.30 15.11
N SER A 115 -7.05 6.98 13.83
CA SER A 115 -8.21 7.30 13.00
C SER A 115 -9.53 6.72 13.54
N SER A 116 -9.47 5.67 14.37
CA SER A 116 -10.63 5.08 15.07
C SER A 116 -11.26 6.01 16.12
N PHE A 117 -10.55 7.06 16.55
CA PHE A 117 -11.08 8.09 17.44
C PHE A 117 -12.03 9.08 16.72
N ALA A 118 -12.05 9.03 15.38
CA ALA A 118 -12.89 9.83 14.50
C ALA A 118 -14.16 9.09 14.08
N SER A 119 -14.89 8.49 15.04
CA SER A 119 -16.25 8.08 14.72
C SER A 119 -17.01 9.34 14.29
N GLN A 120 -17.41 9.33 13.02
CA GLN A 120 -17.92 10.44 12.20
C GLN A 120 -16.83 11.32 11.55
N THR A 121 -16.56 11.04 10.27
CA THR A 121 -15.86 11.89 9.25
C THR A 121 -14.35 11.66 8.98
N SER A 122 -14.07 10.53 8.34
CA SER A 122 -13.09 10.29 7.23
C SER A 122 -11.69 10.92 7.21
N SER A 123 -10.68 10.06 7.15
CA SER A 123 -9.60 10.10 6.13
C SER A 123 -9.06 8.68 5.88
N LYS A 124 -9.45 8.09 4.74
CA LYS A 124 -9.34 6.66 4.39
C LYS A 124 -7.90 6.15 4.12
N ALA A 125 -6.97 7.05 3.78
CA ALA A 125 -5.62 6.67 3.38
C ALA A 125 -4.69 6.23 4.54
N GLY A 126 -4.84 6.81 5.74
CA GLY A 126 -3.94 6.54 6.88
C GLY A 126 -4.22 5.22 7.59
N ALA A 127 -5.48 4.78 7.63
CA ALA A 127 -5.87 3.49 8.23
C ALA A 127 -5.36 2.32 7.39
N LEU A 128 -5.36 2.47 6.06
CA LEU A 128 -4.81 1.51 5.11
C LEU A 128 -3.29 1.37 5.22
N HIS A 129 -2.56 2.50 5.33
CA HIS A 129 -1.10 2.46 5.50
C HIS A 129 -0.67 1.71 6.77
N SER A 130 -1.41 1.83 7.88
CA SER A 130 -1.14 1.08 9.12
C SER A 130 -1.43 -0.41 9.00
N VAL A 131 -2.32 -0.83 8.08
CA VAL A 131 -2.58 -2.25 7.79
C VAL A 131 -1.45 -2.83 6.93
N ILE A 132 -0.85 -2.02 6.05
CA ILE A 132 0.11 -2.44 5.03
C ILE A 132 1.57 -2.40 5.51
N THR A 133 1.96 -1.42 6.34
CA THR A 133 3.39 -1.15 6.65
C THR A 133 3.82 -1.51 8.08
N GLY A 134 3.03 -2.29 8.82
CA GLY A 134 3.43 -2.76 10.15
C GLY A 134 4.68 -3.66 10.06
N PRO A 135 5.75 -3.41 10.84
CA PRO A 135 6.89 -4.32 10.89
C PRO A 135 6.37 -5.67 11.43
N ALA A 136 6.57 -6.74 10.65
CA ALA A 136 6.06 -8.10 10.87
C ALA A 136 4.65 -8.45 10.35
N GLY A 137 4.08 -7.72 9.39
CA GLY A 137 2.89 -8.18 8.66
C GLY A 137 1.59 -8.29 9.48
N GLY A 138 1.61 -7.79 10.72
CA GLY A 138 0.45 -7.60 11.57
C GLY A 138 0.04 -6.14 11.58
N GLY A 139 -0.66 -5.72 10.53
CA GLY A 139 -1.44 -4.49 10.57
C GLY A 139 -2.50 -4.55 11.68
N ALA A 140 -3.04 -3.40 12.11
CA ALA A 140 -4.19 -3.40 13.03
C ALA A 140 -5.31 -4.29 12.46
N PRO A 141 -5.95 -5.15 13.29
CA PRO A 141 -6.94 -6.11 12.79
C PRO A 141 -8.10 -5.35 12.12
N ILE A 142 -8.49 -5.80 10.93
CA ILE A 142 -9.66 -5.24 10.23
C ILE A 142 -10.90 -5.63 11.04
N THR A 143 -11.58 -4.67 11.64
CA THR A 143 -12.79 -4.89 12.46
C THR A 143 -14.04 -4.23 11.89
N ASP A 144 -13.88 -3.39 10.86
CA ASP A 144 -14.97 -2.61 10.26
C ASP A 144 -15.28 -3.08 8.82
N PRO A 145 -16.56 -3.32 8.49
CA PRO A 145 -17.01 -3.61 7.13
C PRO A 145 -16.53 -2.66 6.03
N VAL A 146 -16.34 -1.36 6.31
CA VAL A 146 -15.88 -0.38 5.32
C VAL A 146 -14.38 -0.50 5.10
N MET A 147 -13.60 -0.60 6.19
CA MET A 147 -12.15 -0.86 6.12
C MET A 147 -11.80 -2.13 5.34
N TRP A 148 -12.65 -3.15 5.42
CA TRP A 148 -12.48 -4.38 4.64
C TRP A 148 -12.59 -4.11 3.12
N LEU A 149 -13.55 -3.30 2.67
CA LEU A 149 -13.72 -2.98 1.25
C LEU A 149 -12.57 -2.11 0.72
N ASP A 150 -12.07 -1.19 1.54
CA ASP A 150 -10.91 -0.36 1.20
C ASP A 150 -9.64 -1.23 1.08
N CYS A 151 -9.39 -2.13 2.03
CA CYS A 151 -8.29 -3.10 1.94
C CYS A 151 -8.41 -4.03 0.72
N HIS A 152 -9.63 -4.42 0.35
CA HIS A 152 -9.88 -5.17 -0.87
C HIS A 152 -9.53 -4.38 -2.14
N ARG A 153 -9.86 -3.07 -2.19
CA ARG A 153 -9.48 -2.20 -3.33
C ARG A 153 -7.97 -2.09 -3.50
N ASP A 154 -7.25 -1.93 -2.40
CA ASP A 154 -5.78 -1.84 -2.42
C ASP A 154 -5.12 -3.16 -2.80
N MET A 155 -5.67 -4.29 -2.32
CA MET A 155 -5.25 -5.62 -2.75
C MET A 155 -5.43 -5.79 -4.26
N LYS A 156 -6.56 -5.35 -4.82
CA LYS A 156 -6.81 -5.36 -6.27
C LYS A 156 -5.77 -4.51 -7.01
N ALA A 157 -5.42 -3.34 -6.48
CA ALA A 157 -4.37 -2.48 -7.05
C ALA A 157 -3.00 -3.19 -7.05
N GLN A 158 -2.62 -3.87 -5.96
CA GLN A 158 -1.37 -4.65 -5.93
C GLN A 158 -1.36 -5.80 -6.95
N LEU A 159 -2.49 -6.48 -7.18
CA LEU A 159 -2.59 -7.49 -8.24
C LEU A 159 -2.47 -6.86 -9.64
N GLN A 160 -3.00 -5.65 -9.85
CA GLN A 160 -2.83 -4.90 -11.08
C GLN A 160 -1.37 -4.47 -11.30
N ASP A 161 -0.69 -3.96 -10.26
CA ASP A 161 0.72 -3.60 -10.32
C ASP A 161 1.61 -4.81 -10.65
N ALA A 162 1.29 -5.97 -10.08
CA ALA A 162 1.97 -7.22 -10.39
C ALA A 162 1.80 -7.61 -11.87
N ARG A 163 0.58 -7.50 -12.41
CA ARG A 163 0.29 -7.74 -13.85
C ARG A 163 1.08 -6.82 -14.75
N LEU A 164 1.05 -5.51 -14.47
CA LEU A 164 1.79 -4.51 -15.25
C LEU A 164 3.29 -4.78 -15.24
N SER A 165 3.84 -5.14 -14.08
CA SER A 165 5.26 -5.50 -13.94
C SER A 165 5.62 -6.75 -14.76
N LEU A 166 4.74 -7.75 -14.80
CA LEU A 166 4.92 -8.95 -15.63
C LEU A 166 4.86 -8.64 -17.14
N THR A 167 3.97 -7.75 -17.56
CA THR A 167 3.93 -7.28 -18.95
C THR A 167 5.18 -6.49 -19.30
N ASN A 168 5.63 -5.59 -18.43
CA ASN A 168 6.85 -4.80 -18.63
C ASN A 168 8.09 -5.69 -18.72
N ARG A 169 8.14 -6.77 -17.92
CA ARG A 169 9.18 -7.78 -18.02
C ARG A 169 9.21 -8.44 -19.40
N ASP A 170 8.05 -8.83 -19.93
CA ASP A 170 7.95 -9.51 -21.23
C ASP A 170 8.39 -8.60 -22.38
N GLN A 171 8.07 -7.31 -22.29
CA GLN A 171 8.49 -6.28 -23.25
C GLN A 171 9.96 -5.84 -23.08
N ALA A 172 10.59 -6.17 -21.95
CA ALA A 172 11.96 -5.75 -21.67
C ALA A 172 12.96 -6.55 -22.52
N SER A 173 13.76 -5.84 -23.30
CA SER A 173 14.82 -6.41 -24.14
C SER A 173 16.11 -6.71 -23.39
N THR A 174 16.31 -6.17 -22.19
CA THR A 174 17.55 -6.34 -21.41
C THR A 174 17.33 -7.22 -20.18
N PRO A 175 18.28 -8.14 -19.86
CA PRO A 175 18.16 -9.00 -18.68
C PRO A 175 18.01 -8.23 -17.36
N LEU A 176 18.67 -7.06 -17.25
CA LEU A 176 18.58 -6.20 -16.07
C LEU A 176 17.14 -5.69 -15.84
N LYS A 177 16.50 -5.16 -16.89
CA LYS A 177 15.12 -4.68 -16.82
C LYS A 177 14.12 -5.81 -16.58
N GLN A 178 14.37 -6.98 -17.18
CA GLN A 178 13.58 -8.18 -16.91
C GLN A 178 13.64 -8.60 -15.44
N HIS A 179 14.82 -8.54 -14.81
CA HIS A 179 15.00 -8.86 -13.40
C HIS A 179 14.35 -7.83 -12.47
N GLU A 180 14.51 -6.53 -12.75
CA GLU A 180 13.87 -5.45 -12.00
C GLU A 180 12.33 -5.57 -12.05
N ALA A 181 11.78 -5.79 -13.23
CA ALA A 181 10.34 -6.00 -13.41
C ALA A 181 9.84 -7.28 -12.72
N SER A 182 10.61 -8.38 -12.75
CA SER A 182 10.32 -9.58 -11.95
C SER A 182 10.31 -9.30 -10.44
N ALA A 183 11.25 -8.50 -9.95
CA ALA A 183 11.35 -8.14 -8.54
C ALA A 183 10.18 -7.24 -8.10
N ALA A 184 9.79 -6.28 -8.94
CA ALA A 184 8.61 -5.45 -8.72
C ALA A 184 7.33 -6.29 -8.69
N ALA A 185 7.15 -7.20 -9.66
CA ALA A 185 6.02 -8.13 -9.69
C ALA A 185 5.94 -8.98 -8.41
N LYS A 186 7.09 -9.54 -7.98
CA LYS A 186 7.17 -10.34 -6.75
C LYS A 186 6.82 -9.54 -5.51
N SER A 187 7.31 -8.30 -5.41
CA SER A 187 7.00 -7.39 -4.30
C SER A 187 5.50 -7.13 -4.18
N SER A 188 4.83 -6.82 -5.29
CA SER A 188 3.38 -6.58 -5.32
C SER A 188 2.59 -7.85 -5.00
N LEU A 189 3.03 -9.03 -5.48
CA LEU A 189 2.41 -10.32 -5.13
C LEU A 189 2.52 -10.67 -3.64
N VAL A 190 3.65 -10.36 -3.00
CA VAL A 190 3.84 -10.55 -1.55
C VAL A 190 2.89 -9.65 -0.76
N LYS A 191 2.76 -8.37 -1.16
CA LYS A 191 1.81 -7.43 -0.55
C LYS A 191 0.36 -7.86 -0.75
N ALA A 192 -0.01 -8.31 -1.95
CA ALA A 192 -1.34 -8.85 -2.20
C ALA A 192 -1.61 -10.09 -1.32
N SER A 193 -0.61 -10.96 -1.14
CA SER A 193 -0.72 -12.14 -0.28
C SER A 193 -0.95 -11.80 1.20
N SER A 194 -0.27 -10.78 1.73
CA SER A 194 -0.49 -10.32 3.11
C SER A 194 -1.86 -9.68 3.28
N MET A 195 -2.31 -8.87 2.30
CA MET A 195 -3.64 -8.26 2.31
C MET A 195 -4.75 -9.30 2.23
N ILE A 196 -4.60 -10.35 1.42
CA ILE A 196 -5.57 -11.47 1.37
C ILE A 196 -5.73 -12.12 2.75
N LYS A 197 -4.63 -12.38 3.46
CA LYS A 197 -4.68 -12.93 4.83
C LYS A 197 -5.39 -11.97 5.79
N ALA A 198 -5.05 -10.68 5.73
CA ALA A 198 -5.69 -9.65 6.56
C ALA A 198 -7.20 -9.52 6.27
N LEU A 199 -7.64 -9.67 5.01
CA LEU A 199 -9.05 -9.68 4.61
C LEU A 199 -9.79 -10.91 5.12
N GLU A 200 -9.14 -12.08 5.14
CA GLU A 200 -9.70 -13.31 5.73
C GLU A 200 -9.91 -13.16 7.23
N GLU A 201 -8.85 -12.78 7.96
CA GLU A 201 -8.92 -12.51 9.39
C GLU A 201 -9.94 -11.42 9.69
N GLY A 202 -9.96 -10.34 8.90
CA GLY A 202 -10.91 -9.26 9.01
C GLY A 202 -12.36 -9.68 8.86
N LEU A 203 -12.64 -10.56 7.89
CA LEU A 203 -13.99 -11.10 7.69
C LEU A 203 -14.42 -11.95 8.89
N THR A 204 -13.52 -12.75 9.47
CA THR A 204 -13.82 -13.52 10.68
C THR A 204 -14.06 -12.61 11.89
N ASN A 205 -13.30 -11.52 12.04
CA ASN A 205 -13.46 -10.56 13.13
C ASN A 205 -14.79 -9.80 13.03
N ILE A 206 -15.16 -9.34 11.83
CA ILE A 206 -16.46 -8.69 11.57
C ILE A 206 -17.61 -9.65 11.88
N GLN A 207 -17.47 -10.93 11.53
CA GLN A 207 -18.48 -11.95 11.83
C GLN A 207 -18.62 -12.19 13.34
N LYS A 208 -17.52 -12.36 14.07
CA LYS A 208 -17.53 -12.55 15.54
C LYS A 208 -18.10 -11.34 16.29
N ALA A 209 -17.67 -10.13 15.91
CA ALA A 209 -18.17 -8.89 16.52
C ALA A 209 -19.69 -8.70 16.34
N SER A 210 -20.27 -9.29 15.29
CA SER A 210 -21.70 -9.24 15.02
C SER A 210 -22.55 -10.21 15.86
N ASP A 211 -21.94 -11.21 16.48
CA ASP A 211 -22.63 -12.18 17.35
C ASP A 211 -22.60 -11.77 18.84
N GLU A 212 -21.67 -10.90 19.24
CA GLU A 212 -21.50 -10.44 20.63
C GLU A 212 -22.17 -9.07 20.93
N ALA A 213 -22.51 -8.28 19.91
CA ALA A 213 -23.01 -6.91 20.08
C ALA A 213 -24.53 -6.78 19.82
N TRP A 214 -25.30 -6.48 20.88
CA TRP A 214 -26.72 -6.15 20.79
C TRP A 214 -26.91 -4.79 20.09
N GLY A 215 -27.19 -4.80 18.78
CA GLY A 215 -27.49 -3.59 17.99
C GLY A 215 -26.39 -3.11 17.03
N GLY A 216 -25.30 -3.85 16.85
CA GLY A 216 -24.31 -3.58 15.80
C GLY A 216 -24.84 -3.96 14.41
N GLN A 217 -24.48 -3.19 13.38
CA GLN A 217 -24.90 -3.41 11.99
C GLN A 217 -24.32 -4.74 11.46
N LYS A 218 -25.04 -5.84 11.71
CA LYS A 218 -24.66 -7.20 11.33
C LYS A 218 -24.56 -7.30 9.81
N LEU A 219 -23.44 -7.81 9.31
CA LEU A 219 -23.28 -8.08 7.89
C LEU A 219 -24.26 -9.19 7.49
N GLY A 220 -25.10 -8.95 6.49
CA GLY A 220 -26.04 -9.96 6.00
C GLY A 220 -25.31 -11.18 5.45
N GLU A 221 -25.92 -12.36 5.56
CA GLU A 221 -25.34 -13.63 5.10
C GLU A 221 -24.92 -13.60 3.63
N GLY A 222 -25.71 -12.93 2.78
CA GLY A 222 -25.37 -12.71 1.36
C GLY A 222 -24.13 -11.84 1.15
N GLU A 223 -23.90 -10.83 1.98
CA GLU A 223 -22.71 -9.99 1.90
C GLU A 223 -21.47 -10.73 2.44
N ILE A 224 -21.62 -11.56 3.48
CA ILE A 224 -20.54 -12.46 3.93
C ILE A 224 -20.14 -13.41 2.81
N ARG A 225 -21.11 -14.01 2.11
CA ARG A 225 -20.86 -14.89 0.98
C ARG A 225 -20.13 -14.14 -0.15
N ARG A 226 -20.64 -12.97 -0.55
CA ARG A 226 -20.00 -12.11 -1.55
C ARG A 226 -18.54 -11.79 -1.20
N ARG A 227 -18.24 -11.48 0.06
CA ARG A 227 -16.87 -11.19 0.52
C ARG A 227 -15.95 -12.41 0.47
N LYS A 228 -16.47 -13.62 0.76
CA LYS A 228 -15.74 -14.87 0.58
C LYS A 228 -15.43 -15.12 -0.90
N ASP A 229 -16.38 -14.86 -1.79
CA ASP A 229 -16.21 -15.03 -3.24
C ASP A 229 -15.14 -14.05 -3.80
N LEU A 230 -15.13 -12.82 -3.30
CA LEU A 230 -14.09 -11.83 -3.63
C LEU A 230 -12.69 -12.28 -3.20
N ILE A 231 -12.54 -12.80 -1.97
CA ILE A 231 -11.27 -13.36 -1.49
C ILE A 231 -10.84 -14.57 -2.32
N ALA A 232 -11.76 -15.48 -2.64
CA ALA A 232 -11.46 -16.66 -3.45
C ALA A 232 -10.98 -16.27 -4.85
N THR A 233 -11.61 -15.27 -5.47
CA THR A 233 -11.20 -14.72 -6.76
C THR A 233 -9.80 -14.11 -6.68
N ALA A 234 -9.54 -13.30 -5.64
CA ALA A 234 -8.23 -12.69 -5.42
C ALA A 234 -7.10 -13.73 -5.22
N LYS A 235 -7.38 -14.82 -4.49
CA LYS A 235 -6.45 -15.95 -4.32
C LYS A 235 -6.12 -16.60 -5.66
N LYS A 236 -7.14 -16.95 -6.46
CA LYS A 236 -6.95 -17.54 -7.78
C LYS A 236 -6.11 -16.64 -8.69
N ASP A 237 -6.40 -15.34 -8.71
CA ASP A 237 -5.64 -14.36 -9.49
C ASP A 237 -4.18 -14.29 -9.03
N ARG A 238 -3.94 -14.18 -7.73
CA ARG A 238 -2.60 -14.16 -7.14
C ARG A 238 -1.82 -15.44 -7.48
N ASP A 239 -2.45 -16.61 -7.34
CA ASP A 239 -1.86 -17.91 -7.69
C ASP A 239 -1.49 -17.97 -9.17
N GLY A 240 -2.38 -17.51 -10.04
CA GLY A 240 -2.14 -17.45 -11.48
C GLY A 240 -0.93 -16.58 -11.84
N LEU A 241 -0.83 -15.40 -11.23
CA LEU A 241 0.28 -14.47 -11.46
C LEU A 241 1.61 -14.98 -10.89
N GLU A 242 1.60 -15.63 -9.73
CA GLU A 242 2.79 -16.26 -9.17
C GLU A 242 3.28 -17.42 -10.03
N ASN A 243 2.37 -18.27 -10.52
CA ASN A 243 2.70 -19.35 -11.44
C ASN A 243 3.26 -18.84 -12.78
N LEU A 244 2.77 -17.70 -13.27
CA LEU A 244 3.30 -17.06 -14.46
C LEU A 244 4.69 -16.48 -14.21
N LEU A 245 4.91 -15.80 -13.09
CA LEU A 245 6.23 -15.31 -12.69
C LEU A 245 7.26 -16.46 -12.62
N ASN A 246 6.87 -17.59 -12.03
CA ASN A 246 7.71 -18.78 -11.93
C ASN A 246 8.01 -19.40 -13.30
N ALA A 247 6.99 -19.55 -14.16
CA ALA A 247 7.18 -20.08 -15.53
C ALA A 247 8.06 -19.17 -16.40
N MET A 248 7.97 -17.86 -16.20
CA MET A 248 8.85 -16.92 -16.87
C MET A 248 10.30 -17.01 -16.37
N ALA A 249 10.50 -17.28 -15.07
CA ALA A 249 11.82 -17.49 -14.50
C ALA A 249 12.45 -18.82 -14.96
N THR A 250 11.66 -19.89 -15.12
CA THR A 250 12.15 -21.16 -15.70
C THR A 250 12.55 -20.99 -17.15
N LYS A 251 11.71 -20.32 -17.97
CA LYS A 251 12.04 -19.99 -19.36
C LYS A 251 13.36 -19.22 -19.48
N SER A 252 13.55 -18.17 -18.67
CA SER A 252 14.79 -17.38 -18.69
C SER A 252 16.04 -18.20 -18.34
N LYS A 253 15.92 -19.17 -17.43
CA LYS A 253 17.03 -20.10 -17.11
C LYS A 253 17.32 -21.05 -18.28
N LEU A 254 16.28 -21.56 -18.93
CA LEU A 254 16.41 -22.42 -20.11
C LEU A 254 17.09 -21.67 -21.25
N ASP A 255 16.63 -20.46 -21.57
CA ASP A 255 17.24 -19.60 -22.60
C ASP A 255 18.73 -19.33 -22.32
N THR A 256 19.07 -19.09 -21.04
CA THR A 256 20.47 -18.88 -20.62
C THR A 256 21.29 -20.17 -20.75
N ALA A 257 20.74 -21.33 -20.39
CA ALA A 257 21.42 -22.61 -20.53
C ALA A 257 21.71 -22.93 -22.01
N VAL A 258 20.71 -22.76 -22.88
CA VAL A 258 20.85 -22.95 -24.33
C VAL A 258 21.89 -22.00 -24.93
N ALA A 259 21.86 -20.72 -24.56
CA ALA A 259 22.86 -19.75 -24.99
C ALA A 259 24.27 -20.10 -24.50
N SER A 260 24.40 -20.56 -23.25
CA SER A 260 25.70 -20.97 -22.71
C SER A 260 26.27 -22.21 -23.41
N MET A 261 25.42 -23.16 -23.82
CA MET A 261 25.87 -24.33 -24.59
C MET A 261 26.40 -23.92 -25.97
N GLN A 262 25.74 -22.97 -26.64
CA GLN A 262 26.20 -22.43 -27.93
C GLN A 262 27.50 -21.62 -27.78
N ASP A 263 27.61 -20.77 -26.76
CA ASP A 263 28.78 -19.91 -26.54
C ASP A 263 30.01 -20.72 -26.06
N THR A 264 29.79 -21.76 -25.24
CA THR A 264 30.86 -22.70 -24.85
C THR A 264 31.33 -23.51 -26.07
N GLN A 265 30.45 -23.84 -27.00
CA GLN A 265 30.79 -24.54 -28.24
C GLN A 265 31.59 -23.65 -29.22
N GLU A 266 31.38 -22.34 -29.21
CA GLU A 266 32.18 -21.38 -29.99
C GLU A 266 33.54 -21.06 -29.33
N LEU A 267 33.56 -20.88 -28.00
CA LEU A 267 34.76 -20.53 -27.24
C LEU A 267 35.74 -21.71 -27.07
N MET A 268 35.22 -22.94 -26.96
CA MET A 268 36.02 -24.16 -26.83
C MET A 268 36.52 -24.69 -28.18
N GLY A 269 36.51 -23.84 -29.23
CA GLY A 269 37.16 -24.04 -30.52
C GLY A 269 38.69 -24.13 -30.40
N SER A 270 39.18 -25.19 -29.77
CA SER A 270 40.55 -25.69 -29.89
C SER A 270 40.83 -25.91 -31.38
N LYS A 271 41.80 -25.17 -31.94
CA LYS A 271 42.30 -25.38 -33.30
C LYS A 271 42.86 -26.81 -33.38
N PRO A 272 42.26 -27.75 -34.13
CA PRO A 272 42.89 -29.03 -34.38
C PRO A 272 43.97 -28.84 -35.45
N LYS A 273 45.15 -29.44 -35.23
CA LYS A 273 46.11 -29.65 -36.31
C LYS A 273 45.43 -30.42 -37.44
N ALA A 274 45.62 -29.94 -38.66
CA ALA A 274 45.06 -30.50 -39.88
C ALA A 274 45.38 -31.99 -40.04
N SER A 275 44.35 -32.82 -40.13
CA SER A 275 44.37 -34.07 -40.89
C SER A 275 42.95 -34.53 -41.19
N GLY A 276 42.64 -34.70 -42.49
CA GLY A 276 41.39 -35.31 -42.98
C GLY A 276 40.22 -34.34 -43.18
N ARG A 277 39.72 -34.23 -44.42
CA ARG A 277 38.46 -33.51 -44.73
C ARG A 277 37.29 -34.28 -44.11
N VAL A 278 36.87 -33.88 -42.93
CA VAL A 278 35.58 -34.27 -42.35
C VAL A 278 34.55 -33.23 -42.79
N LEU A 279 33.49 -33.69 -43.46
CA LEU A 279 32.34 -32.88 -43.82
C LEU A 279 31.50 -32.62 -42.56
N GLY A 280 31.79 -31.50 -41.89
CA GLY A 280 31.02 -31.03 -40.72
C GLY A 280 31.79 -31.09 -39.39
N LYS A 281 31.45 -30.18 -38.47
CA LYS A 281 31.96 -30.17 -37.10
C LYS A 281 31.06 -31.06 -36.23
N GLU A 282 31.53 -32.24 -35.84
CA GLU A 282 30.84 -33.09 -34.85
C GLU A 282 30.93 -32.47 -33.44
N THR A 283 29.83 -32.54 -32.70
CA THR A 283 29.76 -32.14 -31.28
C THR A 283 30.30 -33.29 -30.40
N THR A 284 30.81 -32.99 -29.20
CA THR A 284 31.32 -34.02 -28.27
C THR A 284 30.27 -35.08 -27.94
N GLU A 285 28.99 -34.72 -27.91
CA GLU A 285 27.85 -35.64 -27.70
C GLU A 285 27.61 -36.60 -28.88
N THR A 286 27.89 -36.18 -30.11
CA THR A 286 27.67 -37.01 -31.32
C THR A 286 28.90 -37.81 -31.72
N ARG A 287 30.08 -37.48 -31.18
CA ARG A 287 31.38 -38.06 -31.57
C ARG A 287 31.52 -39.55 -31.20
N GLU A 288 30.82 -39.97 -30.14
CA GLU A 288 30.89 -41.36 -29.62
C GLU A 288 29.74 -42.23 -30.13
N LEU A 289 28.81 -41.67 -30.91
CA LEU A 289 27.60 -42.35 -31.36
C LEU A 289 27.73 -42.83 -32.80
N ASP A 290 27.34 -44.07 -33.06
CA ASP A 290 27.08 -44.57 -34.42
C ASP A 290 25.88 -43.82 -35.05
N ASN A 291 25.72 -43.88 -36.37
CA ASN A 291 24.61 -43.30 -37.12
C ASN A 291 23.24 -43.64 -36.53
N GLN A 292 23.04 -44.87 -36.03
CA GLN A 292 21.80 -45.23 -35.33
C GLN A 292 21.66 -44.49 -33.99
N GLY A 293 22.74 -44.35 -33.23
CA GLY A 293 22.80 -43.57 -31.99
C GLY A 293 22.58 -42.08 -32.22
N VAL A 294 23.13 -41.50 -33.29
CA VAL A 294 22.91 -40.10 -33.68
C VAL A 294 21.44 -39.87 -34.06
N LEU A 295 20.84 -40.79 -34.83
CA LEU A 295 19.42 -40.72 -35.16
C LEU A 295 18.53 -40.80 -33.90
N GLN A 296 18.90 -41.65 -32.95
CA GLN A 296 18.18 -41.80 -31.70
C GLN A 296 18.31 -40.54 -30.81
N LEU A 297 19.51 -39.97 -30.72
CA LEU A 297 19.75 -38.69 -30.04
C LEU A 297 18.96 -37.56 -30.69
N GLN A 298 18.90 -37.49 -32.02
CA GLN A 298 18.13 -36.48 -32.72
C GLN A 298 16.62 -36.62 -32.45
N LYS A 299 16.09 -37.85 -32.45
CA LYS A 299 14.69 -38.11 -32.07
C LYS A 299 14.41 -37.69 -30.64
N GLN A 300 15.33 -37.93 -29.72
CA GLN A 300 15.21 -37.50 -28.33
C GLN A 300 15.23 -35.97 -28.23
N LYS A 301 16.17 -35.29 -28.88
CA LYS A 301 16.22 -33.82 -28.90
C LYS A 301 14.97 -33.20 -29.53
N MET A 302 14.40 -33.80 -30.58
CA MET A 302 13.13 -33.35 -31.15
C MET A 302 11.97 -33.54 -30.17
N ALA A 303 11.91 -34.67 -29.45
CA ALA A 303 10.90 -34.90 -28.43
C ALA A 303 11.02 -33.91 -27.25
N ASP A 304 12.24 -33.60 -26.81
CA ASP A 304 12.49 -32.61 -25.76
C ASP A 304 12.07 -31.20 -26.22
N GLN A 305 12.39 -30.82 -27.47
CA GLN A 305 11.95 -29.55 -28.06
C GLN A 305 10.41 -29.45 -28.18
N ASP A 306 9.72 -30.54 -28.53
CA ASP A 306 8.25 -30.56 -28.57
C ASP A 306 7.64 -30.32 -27.18
N LEU A 307 8.24 -30.87 -26.12
CA LEU A 307 7.82 -30.62 -24.74
C LEU A 307 8.02 -29.15 -24.34
N ASP A 308 9.15 -28.55 -24.72
CA ASP A 308 9.44 -27.14 -24.48
C ASP A 308 8.44 -26.22 -25.20
N VAL A 309 8.07 -26.55 -26.45
CA VAL A 309 7.06 -25.82 -27.22
C VAL A 309 5.69 -25.87 -26.54
N ASP A 310 5.32 -27.00 -25.96
CA ASP A 310 4.08 -27.14 -25.19
C ASP A 310 4.08 -26.30 -23.91
N GLU A 311 5.23 -26.14 -23.24
CA GLU A 311 5.36 -25.23 -22.10
C GLU A 311 5.24 -23.76 -22.55
N LEU A 312 5.91 -23.38 -23.63
CA LEU A 312 5.80 -22.04 -24.22
C LEU A 312 4.36 -21.72 -24.62
N ARG A 313 3.63 -22.68 -25.21
CA ARG A 313 2.22 -22.53 -25.54
C ARG A 313 1.36 -22.23 -24.32
N LYS A 314 1.60 -22.92 -23.19
CA LYS A 314 0.90 -22.65 -21.93
C LYS A 314 1.21 -21.25 -21.37
N ILE A 315 2.42 -20.74 -21.58
CA ILE A 315 2.81 -19.38 -21.18
C ILE A 315 2.10 -18.35 -22.06
N VAL A 316 2.16 -18.50 -23.39
CA VAL A 316 1.53 -17.58 -24.35
C VAL A 316 0.01 -17.54 -24.17
N GLN A 317 -0.63 -18.69 -23.92
CA GLN A 317 -2.07 -18.73 -23.66
C GLN A 317 -2.44 -17.94 -22.40
N ARG A 318 -1.68 -18.11 -21.31
CA ARG A 318 -1.87 -17.33 -20.08
C ARG A 318 -1.57 -15.84 -20.27
N GLN A 319 -0.56 -15.49 -21.06
CA GLN A 319 -0.27 -14.10 -21.42
C GLN A 319 -1.43 -13.47 -22.20
N LYS A 320 -2.01 -14.19 -23.16
CA LYS A 320 -3.19 -13.74 -23.91
C LYS A 320 -4.38 -13.49 -22.98
N GLU A 321 -4.66 -14.43 -22.09
CA GLU A 321 -5.74 -14.29 -21.09
C GLU A 321 -5.52 -13.07 -20.19
N LEU A 322 -4.27 -12.84 -19.75
CA LEU A 322 -3.87 -11.68 -18.95
C LEU A 322 -4.04 -10.36 -19.73
N GLY A 323 -3.66 -10.33 -21.01
CA GLY A 323 -3.85 -9.16 -21.87
C GLY A 323 -5.32 -8.80 -22.05
N ILE A 324 -6.18 -9.80 -22.23
CA ILE A 324 -7.63 -9.60 -22.34
C ILE A 324 -8.20 -9.06 -21.02
N ALA A 325 -7.80 -9.64 -19.88
CA ALA A 325 -8.27 -9.20 -18.57
C ALA A 325 -7.82 -7.76 -18.23
N ILE A 326 -6.61 -7.37 -18.62
CA ILE A 326 -6.13 -5.99 -18.46
C ILE A 326 -6.97 -5.03 -19.29
N ASN A 327 -7.23 -5.35 -20.56
CA ASN A 327 -8.00 -4.49 -21.44
C ASN A 327 -9.43 -4.30 -20.91
N GLN A 328 -10.09 -5.38 -20.46
CA GLN A 328 -11.41 -5.30 -19.83
C GLN A 328 -11.41 -4.43 -18.55
N GLU A 329 -10.40 -4.58 -17.70
CA GLU A 329 -10.29 -3.75 -16.49
C GLU A 329 -10.02 -2.28 -16.82
N LEU A 330 -9.21 -1.99 -17.84
CA LEU A 330 -8.97 -0.63 -18.32
C LEU A 330 -10.26 0.00 -18.88
N GLU A 331 -11.07 -0.76 -19.60
CA GLU A 331 -12.38 -0.31 -20.08
C GLU A 331 -13.30 0.04 -18.90
N VAL A 332 -13.40 -0.84 -17.90
CA VAL A 332 -14.19 -0.58 -16.68
C VAL A 332 -13.67 0.64 -15.90
N GLN A 333 -12.35 0.82 -15.80
CA GLN A 333 -11.76 1.99 -15.16
C GLN A 333 -12.01 3.28 -15.96
N ASN A 334 -11.98 3.20 -17.29
CA ASN A 334 -12.31 4.33 -18.17
C ASN A 334 -13.77 4.77 -17.98
N ASP A 335 -14.68 3.81 -17.90
CA ASP A 335 -16.10 4.07 -17.65
C ASP A 335 -16.33 4.66 -16.25
N MET A 336 -15.59 4.17 -15.23
CA MET A 336 -15.65 4.75 -13.89
C MET A 336 -15.10 6.19 -13.84
N LEU A 337 -14.03 6.49 -14.57
CA LEU A 337 -13.47 7.84 -14.68
C LEU A 337 -14.45 8.79 -15.37
N ARG A 338 -15.14 8.34 -16.42
CA ARG A 338 -16.21 9.12 -17.08
C ARG A 338 -17.33 9.47 -16.12
N MET A 339 -17.79 8.51 -15.32
CA MET A 339 -18.83 8.75 -14.31
C MET A 339 -18.37 9.76 -13.23
N VAL A 340 -17.11 9.69 -12.82
CA VAL A 340 -16.53 10.66 -11.87
C VAL A 340 -16.47 12.06 -12.49
N ASP A 341 -16.09 12.17 -13.76
CA ASP A 341 -16.04 13.45 -14.49
C ASP A 341 -17.43 14.09 -14.58
N GLU A 342 -18.46 13.30 -14.94
CA GLU A 342 -19.86 13.73 -14.95
C GLU A 342 -20.34 14.21 -13.57
N ASP A 343 -19.92 13.54 -12.49
CA ASP A 343 -20.25 13.93 -11.13
C ASP A 343 -19.50 15.21 -10.69
N VAL A 344 -18.24 15.38 -11.10
CA VAL A 344 -17.47 16.61 -10.86
C VAL A 344 -18.12 17.79 -11.58
N ASP A 345 -18.52 17.62 -12.84
CA ASP A 345 -19.23 18.66 -13.61
C ASP A 345 -20.56 19.04 -12.95
N ARG A 346 -21.32 18.05 -12.47
CA ARG A 346 -22.56 18.27 -11.74
C ARG A 346 -22.33 19.05 -10.44
N VAL A 347 -21.30 18.69 -9.68
CA VAL A 347 -20.92 19.38 -8.44
C VAL A 347 -20.45 20.81 -8.75
N GLN A 348 -19.63 21.00 -9.78
CA GLN A 348 -19.18 22.32 -10.24
C GLN A 348 -20.37 23.20 -10.66
N GLY A 349 -21.37 22.63 -11.35
CA GLY A 349 -22.62 23.31 -11.68
C GLY A 349 -23.39 23.77 -10.44
N LYS A 350 -23.52 22.91 -9.43
CA LYS A 350 -24.16 23.25 -8.14
C LYS A 350 -23.39 24.35 -7.40
N ILE A 351 -22.06 24.27 -7.37
CA ILE A 351 -21.18 25.30 -6.76
C ILE A 351 -21.34 26.64 -7.48
N ASN A 352 -21.36 26.65 -8.81
CA ASN A 352 -21.55 27.87 -9.59
C ASN A 352 -22.92 28.51 -9.32
N ILE A 353 -23.98 27.71 -9.17
CA ILE A 353 -25.31 28.21 -8.78
C ILE A 353 -25.28 28.79 -7.37
N ALA A 354 -24.66 28.10 -6.41
CA ALA A 354 -24.50 28.59 -5.05
C ALA A 354 -23.72 29.92 -5.00
N LYS A 355 -22.64 30.03 -5.77
CA LYS A 355 -21.83 31.26 -5.90
C LYS A 355 -22.65 32.42 -6.48
N ARG A 356 -23.48 32.18 -7.50
CA ARG A 356 -24.41 33.21 -8.05
C ARG A 356 -25.47 33.64 -7.04
N ARG A 357 -25.96 32.75 -6.18
CA ARG A 357 -26.93 33.10 -5.14
C ARG A 357 -26.29 33.93 -4.03
N ILE A 358 -25.08 33.57 -3.61
CA ILE A 358 -24.30 34.35 -2.63
C ILE A 358 -24.01 35.77 -3.16
N GLY A 359 -23.57 35.90 -4.41
CA GLY A 359 -23.30 37.21 -5.02
C GLY A 359 -24.53 38.08 -5.31
N LYS A 360 -25.76 37.58 -5.08
CA LYS A 360 -27.00 38.36 -5.12
C LYS A 360 -27.48 38.81 -3.73
N ILE A 361 -26.92 38.22 -2.67
CA ILE A 361 -27.27 38.48 -1.28
C ILE A 361 -26.25 39.43 -0.62
N SER A 362 -25.03 39.50 -1.16
CA SER A 362 -24.10 40.62 -0.97
C SER A 362 -24.37 41.72 -1.99
#